data_AF-A0A1M7RPM9-F1
#
_entry.id   AF-A0A1M7RPM9-F1
#
_cell.length_a   1.000
_cell.length_b   1.000
_cell.length_c   1.000
_cell.angle_alpha   90.00
_cell.angle_beta   90.00
_cell.angle_gamma   90.00
#
_symmetry.space_group_name_H-M   'P 1'
#
loop_
_entity.id
_entity.type
_entity.pdbx_description
1 polymer ?
#
loop_
_entity_poly.entity_id
_entity_poly.type
_entity_poly.pdbx_seq_one_letter_code
_entity_poly.pdbx_strand_id
1 'polypeptide(L)'
;MASTPTGGEGGQPQAGNGCPANGVKIPAGARTGKTADLDLDGRPDTIWLLDNGSGRRVGVTTATGATFSRIYRNPSPVAARAIGQKLAPAGPAIVLVDLSRAVLLYDVVDCALVPARNAQGNQYTFDRGFTGYGTGVECVRTGSGYTLAGLLAAQEKTGGGFRVTRTTIRLSDFGRQARNGVTTTLARHAATDSDLVQHARTVSCGSGPQVQGLG
;
A
#
# COMPACT_ATOMS: atom_id res chain seq x y z
N MET A 1 27.58 49.65 -4.01
CA MET A 1 26.32 48.99 -3.66
C MET A 1 26.37 47.59 -4.23
N ALA A 2 26.36 46.56 -3.39
CA ALA A 2 26.50 45.17 -3.81
C ALA A 2 25.13 44.58 -4.17
N SER A 3 25.05 43.94 -5.33
CA SER A 3 23.87 43.20 -5.78
C SER A 3 23.87 41.81 -5.16
N THR A 4 22.85 41.51 -4.36
CA THR A 4 22.57 40.18 -3.80
C THR A 4 21.96 39.27 -4.88
N PRO A 5 22.41 38.02 -5.06
CA PRO A 5 21.66 37.04 -5.84
C PRO A 5 20.60 36.39 -4.93
N THR A 6 19.33 36.55 -5.26
CA THR A 6 18.22 35.88 -4.57
C THR A 6 18.16 34.41 -4.98
N GLY A 7 18.06 33.54 -3.98
CA GLY A 7 18.22 32.09 -4.06
C GLY A 7 17.24 31.36 -4.96
N GLY A 8 17.70 30.21 -5.46
CA GLY A 8 16.92 29.26 -6.23
C GLY A 8 15.80 28.64 -5.39
N GLU A 9 14.59 28.83 -5.87
CA GLU A 9 13.38 28.14 -5.42
C GLU A 9 13.50 26.65 -5.74
N GLY A 10 13.20 25.80 -4.75
CA GLY A 10 13.35 24.35 -4.85
C GLY A 10 12.58 23.77 -6.02
N GLY A 11 13.30 23.22 -6.99
CA GLY A 11 12.71 22.54 -8.15
C GLY A 11 11.77 21.42 -7.70
N GLN A 12 10.55 21.42 -8.24
CA GLN A 12 9.62 20.31 -8.07
C GLN A 12 10.30 19.01 -8.53
N PRO A 13 10.12 17.89 -7.80
CA PRO A 13 10.65 16.59 -8.23
C PRO A 13 10.19 16.29 -9.66
N GLN A 14 11.13 16.09 -10.59
CA GLN A 14 10.81 15.78 -11.97
C GLN A 14 10.06 14.45 -12.04
N ALA A 15 8.99 14.41 -12.84
CA ALA A 15 8.40 13.16 -13.29
C ALA A 15 9.49 12.31 -13.96
N GLY A 16 9.55 11.03 -13.61
CA GLY A 16 10.33 10.05 -14.36
C GLY A 16 9.75 9.85 -15.76
N ASN A 17 10.46 9.12 -16.62
CA ASN A 17 9.99 8.81 -17.97
C ASN A 17 8.85 7.76 -18.00
N GLY A 18 8.39 7.31 -16.82
CA GLY A 18 7.47 6.18 -16.68
C GLY A 18 8.05 4.86 -17.18
N CYS A 19 7.20 3.85 -17.18
CA CYS A 19 7.51 2.53 -17.71
C CYS A 19 7.23 2.46 -19.21
N PRO A 20 8.17 2.01 -20.07
CA PRO A 20 7.91 1.89 -21.50
C PRO A 20 6.75 0.93 -21.81
N ALA A 21 5.89 1.30 -22.75
CA ALA A 21 4.82 0.43 -23.23
C ALA A 21 5.38 -0.91 -23.70
N ASN A 22 4.73 -2.01 -23.31
CA ASN A 22 5.22 -3.37 -23.57
C ASN A 22 4.23 -4.23 -24.39
N GLY A 23 3.15 -3.64 -24.92
CA GLY A 23 2.14 -4.32 -25.72
C GLY A 23 1.24 -5.30 -24.95
N VAL A 24 1.50 -5.51 -23.66
CA VAL A 24 0.68 -6.39 -22.80
C VAL A 24 -0.60 -5.65 -22.44
N LYS A 25 -1.74 -6.29 -22.68
CA LYS A 25 -3.07 -5.77 -22.33
C LYS A 25 -3.52 -6.26 -20.97
N ILE A 26 -4.41 -5.51 -20.32
CA ILE A 26 -5.16 -6.00 -19.17
C ILE A 26 -5.93 -7.26 -19.60
N PRO A 27 -5.82 -8.39 -18.87
CA PRO A 27 -6.54 -9.61 -19.20
C PRO A 27 -8.06 -9.40 -19.22
N ALA A 28 -8.75 -10.07 -20.15
CA ALA A 28 -10.20 -10.08 -20.17
C ALA A 28 -10.77 -10.63 -18.85
N GLY A 29 -11.83 -10.00 -18.35
CA GLY A 29 -12.45 -10.36 -17.06
C GLY A 29 -11.74 -9.78 -15.82
N ALA A 30 -10.61 -9.07 -15.97
CA ALA A 30 -10.01 -8.34 -14.87
C ALA A 30 -10.89 -7.15 -14.47
N ARG A 31 -11.05 -6.94 -13.17
CA ARG A 31 -11.67 -5.72 -12.63
C ARG A 31 -10.61 -4.66 -12.50
N THR A 32 -10.93 -3.45 -12.91
CA THR A 32 -9.99 -2.34 -12.97
C THR A 32 -10.46 -1.19 -12.08
N GLY A 33 -9.53 -0.31 -11.75
CA GLY A 33 -9.84 1.05 -11.35
C GLY A 33 -8.59 1.90 -11.26
N LYS A 34 -8.80 3.20 -11.09
CA LYS A 34 -7.70 4.17 -11.02
C LYS A 34 -6.90 3.96 -9.74
N THR A 35 -5.61 4.22 -9.80
CA THR A 35 -4.68 4.21 -8.67
C THR A 35 -3.78 5.45 -8.74
N ALA A 36 -2.91 5.64 -7.75
CA ALA A 36 -1.84 6.64 -7.82
C ALA A 36 -0.93 6.42 -9.04
N ASP A 37 -0.11 7.42 -9.36
CA ASP A 37 1.03 7.32 -10.27
C ASP A 37 2.10 6.39 -9.66
N LEU A 38 2.22 5.16 -10.15
CA LEU A 38 3.10 4.12 -9.62
C LEU A 38 4.42 3.97 -10.39
N ASP A 39 4.53 4.55 -11.60
CA ASP A 39 5.76 4.54 -12.39
C ASP A 39 6.46 5.91 -12.52
N LEU A 40 5.93 6.90 -11.80
CA LEU A 40 6.45 8.25 -11.65
C LEU A 40 6.35 9.10 -12.94
N ASP A 41 5.50 8.76 -13.90
CA ASP A 41 5.26 9.56 -15.12
C ASP A 41 4.40 10.82 -14.87
N GLY A 42 3.92 11.00 -13.64
CA GLY A 42 3.08 12.12 -13.23
C GLY A 42 1.58 11.94 -13.52
N ARG A 43 1.16 10.77 -14.01
CA ARG A 43 -0.23 10.45 -14.35
C ARG A 43 -0.75 9.27 -13.52
N PRO A 44 -2.03 9.26 -13.14
CA PRO A 44 -2.63 8.13 -12.43
C PRO A 44 -2.62 6.85 -13.29
N ASP A 45 -2.24 5.73 -12.68
CA ASP A 45 -2.25 4.43 -13.33
C ASP A 45 -3.59 3.69 -13.15
N THR A 46 -3.68 2.49 -13.75
CA THR A 46 -4.77 1.54 -13.55
C THR A 46 -4.27 0.34 -12.76
N ILE A 47 -4.93 0.02 -11.65
CA ILE A 47 -4.72 -1.23 -10.91
C ILE A 47 -5.87 -2.20 -11.22
N TRP A 48 -5.56 -3.50 -11.25
CA TRP A 48 -6.55 -4.51 -11.58
C TRP A 48 -6.37 -5.81 -10.82
N LEU A 49 -7.49 -6.53 -10.64
CA LEU A 49 -7.55 -7.86 -10.05
C LEU A 49 -8.21 -8.82 -11.03
N LEU A 50 -7.62 -10.00 -11.20
CA LEU A 50 -8.17 -11.10 -11.98
C LEU A 50 -8.33 -12.32 -11.08
N ASP A 51 -9.52 -12.90 -11.09
CA ASP A 51 -9.81 -14.22 -10.55
C ASP A 51 -10.57 -15.00 -11.63
N ASN A 52 -9.94 -16.00 -12.24
CA ASN A 52 -10.47 -16.70 -13.41
C ASN A 52 -10.31 -18.23 -13.34
N GLY A 53 -10.27 -18.81 -12.14
CA GLY A 53 -10.12 -20.25 -11.91
C GLY A 53 -8.71 -20.80 -12.22
N SER A 54 -7.97 -20.22 -13.17
CA SER A 54 -6.57 -20.53 -13.45
C SER A 54 -5.60 -19.92 -12.43
N GLY A 55 -6.08 -18.97 -11.62
CA GLY A 55 -5.34 -18.33 -10.55
C GLY A 55 -5.83 -16.92 -10.26
N ARG A 56 -5.28 -16.34 -9.20
CA ARG A 56 -5.57 -14.97 -8.78
C ARG A 56 -4.37 -14.07 -9.08
N ARG A 57 -4.60 -12.92 -9.72
CA ARG A 57 -3.55 -11.97 -10.10
C ARG A 57 -3.91 -10.56 -9.69
N VAL A 58 -2.90 -9.83 -9.24
CA VAL A 58 -2.92 -8.37 -9.13
C VAL A 58 -2.03 -7.82 -10.23
N GLY A 59 -2.44 -6.74 -10.86
CA GLY A 59 -1.63 -6.07 -11.85
C GLY A 59 -1.84 -4.58 -11.91
N VAL A 60 -0.91 -3.95 -12.61
CA VAL A 60 -0.87 -2.52 -12.89
C VAL A 60 -0.72 -2.35 -14.39
N THR A 61 -1.45 -1.39 -14.94
CA THR A 61 -1.24 -0.86 -16.27
C THR A 61 -0.97 0.63 -16.13
N THR A 62 0.24 1.04 -16.52
CA THR A 62 0.67 2.43 -16.36
C THR A 62 0.05 3.32 -17.42
N ALA A 63 -0.02 4.62 -17.16
CA ALA A 63 -0.54 5.60 -18.12
C ALA A 63 0.29 5.66 -19.41
N THR A 64 1.58 5.34 -19.33
CA THR A 64 2.49 5.15 -20.48
C THR A 64 2.23 3.86 -21.28
N GLY A 65 1.44 2.92 -20.75
CA GLY A 65 1.00 1.72 -21.45
C GLY A 65 1.78 0.44 -21.12
N ALA A 66 2.59 0.41 -20.06
CA ALA A 66 3.22 -0.82 -19.59
C ALA A 66 2.23 -1.61 -18.72
N THR A 67 2.05 -2.91 -18.96
CA THR A 67 1.26 -3.78 -18.08
C THR A 67 2.13 -4.85 -17.45
N PHE A 68 2.05 -4.99 -16.13
CA PHE A 68 2.74 -6.03 -15.36
C PHE A 68 1.85 -6.55 -14.22
N SER A 69 2.10 -7.80 -13.79
CA SER A 69 1.27 -8.45 -12.78
C SER A 69 1.99 -9.54 -12.01
N ARG A 70 1.41 -9.93 -10.87
CA ARG A 70 1.85 -11.05 -10.04
C ARG A 70 0.68 -11.94 -9.68
N ILE A 71 0.97 -13.23 -9.65
CA ILE A 71 0.08 -14.23 -9.04
C ILE A 71 0.18 -14.07 -7.52
N TYR A 72 -0.96 -14.15 -6.84
CA TYR A 72 -1.01 -14.25 -5.39
C TYR A 72 -1.87 -15.44 -4.98
N ARG A 73 -1.62 -15.98 -3.78
CA ARG A 73 -2.45 -17.03 -3.18
C ARG A 73 -3.41 -16.37 -2.21
N ASN A 74 -4.70 -16.60 -2.38
CA ASN A 74 -5.71 -16.23 -1.41
C ASN A 74 -6.50 -17.49 -1.04
N PRO A 75 -6.31 -18.03 0.17
CA PRO A 75 -7.05 -19.20 0.64
C PRO A 75 -8.48 -18.85 1.06
N SER A 76 -8.83 -17.56 1.15
CA SER A 76 -10.17 -17.11 1.52
C SER A 76 -11.13 -17.18 0.33
N PRO A 77 -12.39 -17.59 0.54
CA PRO A 77 -13.44 -17.40 -0.46
C PRO A 77 -13.78 -15.92 -0.65
N VAL A 78 -13.47 -15.06 0.33
CA VAL A 78 -13.67 -13.61 0.24
C VAL A 78 -12.74 -13.04 -0.81
N ALA A 79 -13.28 -12.16 -1.65
CA ALA A 79 -12.50 -11.50 -2.67
C ALA A 79 -11.45 -10.56 -2.14
N ALA A 80 -10.38 -10.48 -2.93
CA ALA A 80 -9.31 -9.56 -2.66
C ALA A 80 -9.71 -8.12 -2.99
N ARG A 81 -9.11 -7.16 -2.30
CA ARG A 81 -9.13 -5.74 -2.67
C ARG A 81 -7.71 -5.27 -2.92
N ALA A 82 -7.53 -4.28 -3.79
CA ALA A 82 -6.21 -3.75 -4.10
C ALA A 82 -6.17 -2.23 -4.02
N ILE A 83 -5.08 -1.72 -3.46
CA ILE A 83 -4.80 -0.27 -3.37
C ILE A 83 -3.38 -0.06 -3.84
N GLY A 84 -3.18 0.78 -4.85
CA GLY A 84 -1.86 1.31 -5.18
C GLY A 84 -1.69 2.69 -4.59
N GLN A 85 -0.51 2.99 -4.06
CA GLN A 85 -0.21 4.29 -3.48
C GLN A 85 1.25 4.67 -3.69
N LYS A 86 1.48 5.94 -4.01
CA LYS A 86 2.81 6.55 -4.02
C LYS A 86 3.12 7.13 -2.66
N LEU A 87 4.19 6.66 -2.01
CA LEU A 87 4.52 7.06 -0.63
C LEU A 87 5.33 8.35 -0.57
N ALA A 88 6.08 8.70 -1.61
CA ALA A 88 6.68 10.02 -1.73
C ALA A 88 6.79 10.43 -3.20
N PRO A 89 6.90 11.74 -3.53
CA PRO A 89 6.92 12.21 -4.92
C PRO A 89 7.93 11.50 -5.84
N ALA A 90 9.13 11.20 -5.32
CA ALA A 90 10.18 10.44 -5.98
C ALA A 90 10.58 9.19 -5.15
N GLY A 91 9.65 8.65 -4.37
CA GLY A 91 9.88 7.52 -3.47
C GLY A 91 9.13 6.25 -3.89
N PRO A 92 9.14 5.22 -3.03
CA PRO A 92 8.51 3.94 -3.32
C PRO A 92 7.02 4.09 -3.65
N ALA A 93 6.58 3.36 -4.66
CA ALA A 93 5.18 3.15 -4.99
C ALA A 93 4.81 1.72 -4.60
N ILE A 94 3.76 1.56 -3.81
CA ILE A 94 3.36 0.27 -3.26
C ILE A 94 2.02 -0.18 -3.83
N VAL A 95 1.80 -1.50 -3.79
CA VAL A 95 0.49 -2.11 -3.95
C VAL A 95 0.19 -2.98 -2.73
N LEU A 96 -0.94 -2.71 -2.09
CA LEU A 96 -1.52 -3.52 -1.03
C LEU A 96 -2.61 -4.42 -1.60
N VAL A 97 -2.53 -5.72 -1.32
CA VAL A 97 -3.60 -6.68 -1.67
C VAL A 97 -4.22 -7.22 -0.39
N ASP A 98 -5.41 -6.75 -0.04
CA ASP A 98 -6.18 -7.20 1.12
C ASP A 98 -6.89 -8.52 0.79
N LEU A 99 -6.53 -9.58 1.51
CA LEU A 99 -7.06 -10.94 1.38
C LEU A 99 -8.01 -11.31 2.52
N SER A 100 -8.61 -10.33 3.21
CA SER A 100 -9.43 -10.45 4.42
C SER A 100 -8.68 -10.87 5.70
N ARG A 101 -7.77 -11.86 5.60
CA ARG A 101 -6.98 -12.37 6.74
C ARG A 101 -5.55 -11.84 6.77
N ALA A 102 -5.07 -11.36 5.63
CA ALA A 102 -3.74 -10.81 5.50
C ALA A 102 -3.74 -9.74 4.41
N VAL A 103 -2.83 -8.78 4.50
CA VAL A 103 -2.56 -7.82 3.42
C VAL A 103 -1.17 -8.10 2.88
N LEU A 104 -1.08 -8.40 1.59
CA LEU A 104 0.21 -8.56 0.91
C LEU A 104 0.76 -7.19 0.55
N LEU A 105 2.06 -6.98 0.77
CA LEU A 105 2.77 -5.79 0.33
C LEU A 105 3.61 -6.10 -0.91
N TYR A 106 3.36 -5.34 -1.97
CA TYR A 106 4.19 -5.29 -3.16
C TYR A 106 4.76 -3.88 -3.32
N ASP A 107 5.94 -3.85 -3.90
CA ASP A 107 6.61 -2.66 -4.39
C ASP A 107 6.48 -2.59 -5.92
N VAL A 108 6.40 -1.39 -6.47
CA VAL A 108 6.43 -1.11 -7.91
C VAL A 108 7.80 -0.52 -8.22
N VAL A 109 8.66 -1.38 -8.77
CA VAL A 109 10.05 -1.05 -9.08
C VAL A 109 10.48 -1.81 -10.32
N ASP A 110 11.34 -1.19 -11.13
CA ASP A 110 11.80 -1.72 -12.42
C ASP A 110 10.63 -2.18 -13.32
N CYS A 111 9.53 -1.43 -13.33
CA CYS A 111 8.32 -1.75 -14.10
C CYS A 111 7.76 -3.15 -13.79
N ALA A 112 7.85 -3.56 -12.53
CA ALA A 112 7.35 -4.83 -12.05
C ALA A 112 6.73 -4.69 -10.65
N LEU A 113 5.78 -5.58 -10.36
CA LEU A 113 5.33 -5.83 -8.99
C LEU A 113 6.30 -6.79 -8.31
N VAL A 114 6.99 -6.33 -7.28
CA VAL A 114 7.97 -7.10 -6.51
C VAL A 114 7.45 -7.30 -5.09
N PRO A 115 7.35 -8.55 -4.58
CA PRO A 115 6.98 -8.76 -3.19
C PRO A 115 7.99 -8.08 -2.25
N ALA A 116 7.52 -7.16 -1.40
CA ALA A 116 8.37 -6.61 -0.36
C ALA A 116 8.73 -7.73 0.62
N ARG A 117 10.00 -7.82 1.05
CA ARG A 117 10.48 -8.88 1.94
C ARG A 117 10.67 -8.41 3.37
N ASN A 118 10.31 -9.24 4.33
CA ASN A 118 10.59 -9.03 5.75
C ASN A 118 12.04 -9.41 6.10
N ALA A 119 12.40 -9.30 7.39
CA ALA A 119 13.75 -9.62 7.86
C ALA A 119 14.15 -11.09 7.64
N GLN A 120 13.17 -11.98 7.56
CA GLN A 120 13.35 -13.41 7.33
C GLN A 120 13.40 -13.76 5.83
N GLY A 121 13.31 -12.77 4.94
CA GLY A 121 13.32 -12.97 3.49
C GLY A 121 11.99 -13.43 2.90
N ASN A 122 10.95 -13.63 3.73
CA ASN A 122 9.59 -13.96 3.32
C ASN A 122 8.87 -12.71 2.82
N GLN A 123 7.82 -12.87 2.01
CA GLN A 123 6.97 -11.74 1.66
C GLN A 123 6.40 -11.10 2.93
N TYR A 124 6.55 -9.78 3.03
CA TYR A 124 5.98 -9.00 4.10
C TYR A 124 4.46 -8.99 3.97
N THR A 125 3.80 -9.36 5.06
CA THR A 125 2.36 -9.35 5.17
C THR A 125 1.94 -8.64 6.44
N PHE A 126 0.84 -7.90 6.36
CA PHE A 126 0.12 -7.46 7.55
C PHE A 126 -0.83 -8.58 7.95
N ASP A 127 -0.73 -9.08 9.17
CA ASP A 127 -1.62 -10.08 9.70
C ASP A 127 -2.89 -9.39 10.22
N ARG A 128 -4.09 -9.73 9.74
CA ARG A 128 -5.33 -9.09 10.23
C ARG A 128 -5.76 -9.62 11.62
N GLY A 129 -4.80 -9.78 12.55
CA GLY A 129 -5.00 -10.22 13.94
C GLY A 129 -4.46 -11.61 14.31
N PHE A 130 -3.49 -12.17 13.56
CA PHE A 130 -3.01 -13.55 13.77
C PHE A 130 -1.59 -13.66 14.38
N THR A 131 -0.75 -12.64 14.21
CA THR A 131 0.64 -12.54 14.69
C THR A 131 0.94 -11.24 15.44
N GLY A 132 -0.07 -10.38 15.66
CA GLY A 132 0.00 -9.24 16.57
C GLY A 132 0.58 -7.96 15.95
N TYR A 133 0.66 -7.84 14.62
CA TYR A 133 1.17 -6.64 13.95
C TYR A 133 0.10 -5.79 13.27
N GLY A 134 -1.16 -6.26 13.10
CA GLY A 134 -2.28 -5.34 13.00
C GLY A 134 -3.58 -5.79 12.31
N THR A 135 -4.71 -5.59 12.99
CA THR A 135 -6.07 -5.70 12.44
C THR A 135 -6.37 -4.80 11.22
N GLY A 136 -5.50 -3.86 10.84
CA GLY A 136 -5.66 -2.95 9.71
C GLY A 136 -4.35 -2.35 9.18
N VAL A 137 -4.43 -1.59 8.09
CA VAL A 137 -3.28 -0.93 7.43
C VAL A 137 -3.68 0.49 7.04
N GLU A 138 -2.76 1.44 7.22
CA GLU A 138 -2.96 2.83 6.80
C GLU A 138 -1.73 3.45 6.15
N CYS A 139 -1.97 4.47 5.31
CA CYS A 139 -0.95 5.43 4.90
C CYS A 139 -1.18 6.75 5.65
N VAL A 140 -0.29 7.08 6.58
CA VAL A 140 -0.33 8.33 7.35
C VAL A 140 0.32 9.43 6.54
N ARG A 141 -0.38 10.54 6.28
CA ARG A 141 0.21 11.67 5.56
C ARG A 141 1.35 12.30 6.38
N THR A 142 2.53 12.44 5.78
CA THR A 142 3.73 13.00 6.41
C THR A 142 4.43 13.94 5.42
N GLY A 143 4.47 15.24 5.74
CA GLY A 143 4.98 16.25 4.82
C GLY A 143 4.27 16.21 3.47
N SER A 144 5.03 16.04 2.38
CA SER A 144 4.52 15.90 1.01
C SER A 144 4.14 14.47 0.62
N GLY A 145 4.36 13.48 1.49
CA GLY A 145 4.15 12.06 1.19
C GLY A 145 3.30 11.34 2.23
N TYR A 146 3.50 10.03 2.29
CA TYR A 146 2.83 9.10 3.18
C TYR A 146 3.83 8.16 3.84
N THR A 147 3.56 7.80 5.08
CA THR A 147 4.23 6.73 5.82
C THR A 147 3.28 5.56 5.98
N LEU A 148 3.68 4.39 5.50
CA LEU A 148 2.93 3.15 5.67
C LEU A 148 2.98 2.70 7.14
N ALA A 149 1.84 2.27 7.68
CA ALA A 149 1.73 1.77 9.04
C ALA A 149 0.73 0.62 9.16
N GLY A 150 1.04 -0.32 10.06
CA GLY A 150 0.07 -1.32 10.54
C GLY A 150 -0.67 -0.79 11.77
N LEU A 151 -1.96 -1.11 11.88
CA LEU A 151 -2.81 -0.75 13.01
C LEU A 151 -3.28 -2.02 13.73
N LEU A 152 -3.12 -2.08 15.05
CA LEU A 152 -3.61 -3.18 15.88
C LEU A 152 -4.62 -2.67 16.89
N ALA A 153 -5.85 -3.16 16.84
CA ALA A 153 -6.84 -3.04 17.91
C ALA A 153 -6.90 -4.37 18.69
N ALA A 154 -6.16 -4.42 19.81
CA ALA A 154 -6.15 -5.58 20.70
C ALA A 154 -7.09 -5.34 21.88
N GLN A 155 -7.91 -6.33 22.22
CA GLN A 155 -8.78 -6.24 23.39
C GLN A 155 -7.93 -6.19 24.67
N GLU A 156 -8.22 -5.24 25.56
CA GLU A 156 -7.52 -5.16 26.84
C GLU A 156 -7.98 -6.30 27.76
N LYS A 157 -7.02 -6.90 28.48
CA LYS A 157 -7.31 -8.00 29.41
C LYS A 157 -8.02 -7.52 30.67
N THR A 158 -7.84 -6.25 31.04
CA THR A 158 -8.38 -5.63 32.26
C THR A 158 -8.91 -4.23 31.96
N GLY A 159 -10.10 -3.90 32.46
CA GLY A 159 -10.72 -2.58 32.29
C GLY A 159 -11.59 -2.40 31.05
N GLY A 160 -11.72 -3.45 30.22
CA GLY A 160 -12.55 -3.42 29.00
C GLY A 160 -11.97 -2.53 27.89
N GLY A 161 -12.59 -2.62 26.71
CA GLY A 161 -12.21 -1.85 25.52
C GLY A 161 -10.99 -2.40 24.78
N PHE A 162 -10.49 -1.60 23.85
CA PHE A 162 -9.39 -1.92 22.95
C PHE A 162 -8.21 -0.98 23.17
N ARG A 163 -7.02 -1.57 23.23
CA ARG A 163 -5.78 -0.85 23.00
C ARG A 163 -5.49 -0.81 21.51
N VAL A 164 -5.34 0.40 21.01
CA VAL A 164 -5.03 0.65 19.61
C VAL A 164 -3.58 1.11 19.50
N THR A 165 -2.77 0.38 18.75
CA THR A 165 -1.38 0.74 18.45
C THR A 165 -1.17 0.92 16.95
N ARG A 166 -0.21 1.77 16.60
CA ARG A 166 0.25 2.03 15.23
C ARG A 166 1.73 1.68 15.15
N THR A 167 2.09 0.80 14.22
CA THR A 167 3.48 0.44 13.95
C THR A 167 3.89 0.98 12.60
N THR A 168 4.87 1.88 12.57
CA THR A 168 5.43 2.38 11.31
C THR A 168 6.09 1.24 10.54
N ILE A 169 5.86 1.16 9.22
CA ILE A 169 6.59 0.23 8.35
C ILE A 169 7.68 1.00 7.64
N ARG A 170 8.92 0.63 7.91
CA ARG A 170 10.10 1.19 7.25
C ARG A 170 10.37 0.40 5.98
N LEU A 171 10.28 1.09 4.86
CA LEU A 171 10.66 0.58 3.55
C LEU A 171 12.09 0.99 3.23
N SER A 172 12.82 0.09 2.60
CA SER A 172 14.21 0.29 2.14
C SER A 172 14.40 -0.48 0.84
N ASP A 173 15.52 -0.23 0.15
CA ASP A 173 15.80 -0.79 -1.19
C ASP A 173 14.61 -0.55 -2.13
N PHE A 174 14.23 0.73 -2.26
CA PHE A 174 13.08 1.19 -3.04
C PHE A 174 11.73 0.57 -2.71
N GLY A 175 11.58 -0.13 -1.57
CA GLY A 175 10.32 -0.80 -1.20
C GLY A 175 10.43 -2.33 -1.20
N ARG A 176 11.49 -2.89 -1.79
CA ARG A 176 11.75 -4.34 -1.80
C ARG A 176 11.99 -4.93 -0.42
N GLN A 177 12.35 -4.13 0.57
CA GLN A 177 12.57 -4.55 1.96
C GLN A 177 11.67 -3.77 2.92
N ALA A 178 10.92 -4.48 3.75
CA ALA A 178 10.02 -3.91 4.75
C ALA A 178 10.40 -4.38 6.16
N ARG A 179 10.41 -3.45 7.13
CA ARG A 179 10.70 -3.73 8.55
C ARG A 179 9.73 -2.99 9.45
N ASN A 180 9.38 -3.62 10.56
CA ASN A 180 8.63 -2.95 11.61
C ASN A 180 9.51 -1.87 12.25
N GLY A 181 8.94 -0.69 12.42
CA GLY A 181 9.53 0.48 13.01
C GLY A 181 9.00 0.72 14.42
N VAL A 182 8.88 2.00 14.77
CA VAL A 182 8.36 2.43 16.07
C VAL A 182 6.87 2.07 16.16
N THR A 183 6.48 1.55 17.32
CA THR A 183 5.08 1.34 17.68
C THR A 183 4.64 2.42 18.68
N THR A 184 3.57 3.14 18.35
CA THR A 184 2.94 4.12 19.24
C THR A 184 1.58 3.61 19.70
N THR A 185 1.19 3.95 20.94
CA THR A 185 -0.16 3.65 21.44
C THR A 185 -1.05 4.86 21.17
N LEU A 186 -2.10 4.67 20.39
CA LEU A 186 -3.09 5.70 20.05
C LEU A 186 -4.19 5.79 21.12
N ALA A 187 -4.58 4.64 21.68
CA ALA A 187 -5.55 4.56 22.79
C ALA A 187 -5.31 3.29 23.62
N ARG A 188 -5.72 3.31 24.90
CA ARG A 188 -5.65 2.15 25.81
C ARG A 188 -7.01 1.52 26.09
N HIS A 189 -8.09 2.30 26.08
CA HIS A 189 -9.44 1.84 26.42
C HIS A 189 -10.47 2.35 25.41
N ALA A 190 -10.16 2.25 24.11
CA ALA A 190 -11.09 2.67 23.07
C ALA A 190 -12.32 1.76 23.06
N ALA A 191 -13.51 2.35 22.93
CA ALA A 191 -14.76 1.59 22.80
C ALA A 191 -14.77 0.79 21.49
N THR A 192 -15.43 -0.36 21.49
CA THR A 192 -15.50 -1.29 20.35
C THR A 192 -16.03 -0.65 19.06
N ASP A 193 -16.98 0.26 19.21
CA ASP A 193 -17.68 1.00 18.16
C ASP A 193 -17.01 2.34 17.82
N SER A 194 -15.93 2.72 18.52
CA SER A 194 -15.22 3.95 18.22
C SER A 194 -14.60 3.95 16.82
N ASP A 195 -14.60 5.11 16.17
CA ASP A 195 -13.99 5.31 14.85
C ASP A 195 -12.54 4.84 14.80
N LEU A 196 -11.79 5.00 15.90
CA LEU A 196 -10.41 4.56 16.00
C LEU A 196 -10.28 3.02 15.91
N VAL A 197 -11.14 2.28 16.60
CA VAL A 197 -11.16 0.81 16.55
C VAL A 197 -11.65 0.32 15.20
N GLN A 198 -12.67 0.97 14.62
CA GLN A 198 -13.17 0.63 13.28
C GLN A 198 -12.09 0.88 12.22
N HIS A 199 -11.45 2.06 12.23
CA HIS A 199 -10.34 2.39 11.34
C HIS A 199 -9.18 1.39 11.47
N ALA A 200 -8.78 1.05 12.69
CA ALA A 200 -7.75 0.05 12.98
C ALA A 200 -8.08 -1.37 12.53
N ARG A 201 -9.29 -1.61 12.01
CA ARG A 201 -9.73 -2.87 11.40
C ARG A 201 -9.85 -2.81 9.88
N THR A 202 -9.51 -1.69 9.26
CA THR A 202 -9.62 -1.49 7.80
C THR A 202 -8.26 -1.39 7.12
N VAL A 203 -8.27 -1.52 5.80
CA VAL A 203 -7.12 -1.23 4.94
C VAL A 203 -7.44 0.04 4.15
N SER A 204 -6.69 1.09 4.42
CA SER A 204 -6.82 2.40 3.77
C SER A 204 -5.44 2.95 3.42
N CYS A 205 -5.34 3.81 2.42
CA CYS A 205 -4.05 4.48 2.12
C CYS A 205 -4.31 5.84 1.48
N GLY A 206 -4.77 6.79 2.28
CA GLY A 206 -5.20 8.13 1.83
C GLY A 206 -6.56 8.13 1.13
N SER A 207 -6.94 9.28 0.56
CA SER A 207 -8.16 9.48 -0.23
C SER A 207 -8.02 9.02 -1.69
N GLY A 208 -6.95 8.30 -2.02
CA GLY A 208 -6.73 7.75 -3.36
C GLY A 208 -7.82 6.73 -3.71
N PRO A 209 -8.28 6.67 -4.98
CA PRO A 209 -9.30 5.72 -5.40
C PRO A 209 -8.86 4.28 -5.07
N GLN A 210 -9.74 3.53 -4.41
CA GLN A 210 -9.54 2.11 -4.12
C GLN A 210 -10.18 1.27 -5.22
N VAL A 211 -9.58 0.12 -5.53
CA VAL A 211 -10.20 -0.88 -6.41
C VAL A 211 -10.59 -2.10 -5.60
N GLN A 212 -11.88 -2.43 -5.64
CA GLN A 212 -12.39 -3.63 -5.01
C GLN A 212 -12.43 -4.77 -6.03
N GLY A 213 -11.89 -5.94 -5.69
CA GLY A 213 -12.25 -7.19 -6.37
C GLY A 213 -13.62 -7.66 -5.87
N LEU A 214 -14.39 -8.37 -6.70
CA LEU A 214 -15.72 -8.89 -6.28
C LEU A 214 -15.60 -10.21 -5.55
N GLY A 215 -16.35 -10.29 -4.44
CA GLY A 215 -16.68 -11.48 -3.63
C GLY A 215 -17.56 -12.49 -4.36
#